data_AF-A0A6G1R8E5-F1
#
_entry.id   AF-A0A6G1R8E5-F1
#
_cell.length_a   1.000
_cell.length_b   1.000
_cell.length_c   1.000
_cell.angle_alpha   90.00
_cell.angle_beta   90.00
_cell.angle_gamma   90.00
#
_symmetry.space_group_name_H-M   'P 1'
#
loop_
_entity.id
_entity.type
_entity.pdbx_description
1 polymer ?
#
loop_
_entity_poly.entity_id
_entity_poly.type
_entity_poly.pdbx_seq_one_letter_code
_entity_poly.pdbx_strand_id
1 'polypeptide(L)'
;LKEMFPIESGDINVENRIIPHLPAPKWFDGQRSTQNRQGTLTEYCYALVNLPHKISRCQHVVSFFKVRPDDMNPITDSQIKKPEVFLLPKDAKKNATDITGPIVLQTYRAIADYEKSSTSEMALKAGDMVDVVEK
;
A
#
# COMPACT_ATOMS: atom_id res chain seq x y z
N LEU A 1 -5.48 20.49 13.03
CA LEU A 1 -4.76 20.75 14.30
C LEU A 1 -3.99 22.07 14.30
N LYS A 2 -3.01 22.28 13.39
CA LYS A 2 -2.20 23.51 13.34
C LYS A 2 -3.02 24.80 13.26
N GLU A 3 -4.04 24.80 12.40
CA GLU A 3 -4.96 25.95 12.24
C GLU A 3 -5.72 26.33 13.53
N MET A 4 -5.97 25.38 14.44
CA MET A 4 -6.67 25.65 15.71
C MET A 4 -5.75 26.18 16.80
N PHE A 5 -4.44 26.04 16.63
CA PHE A 5 -3.41 26.38 17.62
C PHE A 5 -2.24 27.11 16.93
N PRO A 6 -2.48 28.31 16.37
CA PRO A 6 -1.51 29.03 15.55
C PRO A 6 -0.25 29.49 16.32
N ILE A 7 -0.36 29.64 17.65
CA ILE A 7 0.80 29.96 18.50
C ILE A 7 1.67 28.72 18.63
N GLU A 8 1.07 27.59 18.99
CA GLU A 8 1.77 26.34 19.29
C GLU A 8 2.23 25.59 18.04
N SER A 9 1.64 25.89 16.88
CA SER A 9 2.14 25.46 15.57
C SER A 9 3.40 26.23 15.14
N GLY A 10 3.67 27.38 15.77
CA GLY A 10 4.74 28.30 15.39
C GLY A 10 4.39 29.22 14.23
N ASP A 11 3.10 29.40 13.90
CA ASP A 11 2.68 30.27 12.78
C ASP A 11 2.87 31.76 13.10
N ILE A 12 2.85 32.14 14.39
CA ILE A 12 3.11 33.51 14.84
C ILE A 12 4.60 33.70 15.22
N ASN A 13 5.14 32.82 16.05
CA ASN A 13 6.56 32.80 16.42
C ASN A 13 7.04 31.33 16.48
N VAL A 14 8.11 31.04 15.74
CA VAL A 14 8.70 29.69 15.65
C VAL A 14 9.18 29.19 17.02
N GLU A 15 9.61 30.08 17.91
CA GLU A 15 10.08 29.72 19.26
C GLU A 15 8.96 29.18 20.17
N ASN A 16 7.71 29.58 19.91
CA ASN A 16 6.54 29.10 20.66
C ASN A 16 6.03 27.75 20.16
N ARG A 17 6.69 27.18 19.15
CA ARG A 17 6.25 25.93 18.55
C ARG A 17 6.46 24.77 19.51
N ILE A 18 5.36 24.10 19.81
CA ILE A 18 5.35 22.83 20.55
C ILE A 18 4.68 21.70 19.76
N ILE A 19 3.88 22.00 18.74
CA ILE A 19 3.25 20.98 17.91
C ILE A 19 4.33 20.29 17.04
N PRO A 20 4.46 18.95 17.13
CA PRO A 20 5.50 18.20 16.42
C PRO A 20 5.38 18.35 14.90
N HIS A 21 6.50 18.13 14.20
CA HIS A 21 6.51 18.08 12.74
C HIS A 21 6.12 16.67 12.26
N LEU A 22 5.30 16.63 11.22
CA LEU A 22 5.09 15.44 10.41
C LEU A 22 5.59 15.74 8.99
N PRO A 23 6.52 14.94 8.43
CA PRO A 23 7.00 15.13 7.08
C PRO A 23 5.88 14.94 6.06
N ALA A 24 5.93 15.70 4.96
CA ALA A 24 4.92 15.61 3.91
C ALA A 24 4.87 14.18 3.32
N PRO A 25 3.67 13.67 2.97
CA PRO A 25 3.55 12.38 2.31
C PRO A 25 4.33 12.39 0.99
N LYS A 26 5.25 11.45 0.81
CA LYS A 26 5.91 11.22 -0.48
C LYS A 26 5.03 10.26 -1.30
N TRP A 27 4.48 10.68 -2.42
CA TRP A 27 3.50 9.88 -3.17
C TRP A 27 4.14 8.72 -3.93
N PHE A 28 5.47 8.75 -4.13
CA PHE A 28 6.25 7.67 -4.72
C PHE A 28 7.15 7.08 -3.64
N ASP A 29 6.80 5.90 -3.13
CA ASP A 29 7.61 5.22 -2.12
C ASP A 29 7.76 3.73 -2.41
N GLY A 30 9.01 3.26 -2.43
CA GLY A 30 9.35 1.86 -2.27
C GLY A 30 9.33 1.44 -0.79
N GLN A 31 9.43 0.13 -0.53
CA GLN A 31 9.25 -0.49 0.80
C GLN A 31 10.08 0.16 1.95
N ARG A 32 11.30 0.63 1.68
CA ARG A 32 12.16 1.29 2.69
C ARG A 32 11.56 2.57 3.27
N SER A 33 10.81 3.31 2.48
CA SER A 33 10.23 4.56 2.95
C SER A 33 9.01 4.33 3.85
N THR A 34 8.30 3.21 3.70
CA THR A 34 7.20 2.81 4.59
C THR A 34 7.69 2.55 6.02
N GLN A 35 8.87 1.95 6.18
CA GLN A 35 9.47 1.69 7.49
C GLN A 35 9.86 2.99 8.22
N ASN A 36 10.42 3.97 7.50
CA ASN A 36 10.74 5.28 8.06
C ASN A 36 9.48 6.04 8.53
N ARG A 37 8.35 5.89 7.82
CA ARG A 37 7.07 6.50 8.23
C ARG A 37 6.55 5.97 9.57
N GLN A 38 6.72 4.68 9.85
CA GLN A 38 6.26 4.10 11.12
C GLN A 38 6.97 4.72 12.32
N GLY A 39 8.30 4.89 12.23
CA GLY A 39 9.08 5.55 13.29
C GLY A 39 8.63 6.99 13.52
N THR A 40 8.52 7.76 12.44
CA THR A 40 8.08 9.17 12.53
C THR A 40 6.66 9.32 13.06
N LEU A 41 5.73 8.44 12.66
CA LEU A 41 4.35 8.45 13.19
C LEU A 41 4.32 8.09 14.68
N THR A 42 5.13 7.12 15.11
CA THR A 42 5.23 6.73 16.51
C THR A 42 5.72 7.90 17.37
N GLU A 43 6.80 8.55 16.95
CA GLU A 43 7.35 9.72 17.64
C GLU A 43 6.35 10.89 17.65
N TYR A 44 5.68 11.16 16.52
CA TYR A 44 4.67 12.20 16.43
C TYR A 44 3.50 11.96 17.38
N CYS A 45 2.95 10.74 17.41
CA CYS A 45 1.87 10.38 18.32
C CYS A 45 2.30 10.50 19.79
N TYR A 46 3.51 10.05 20.12
CA TYR A 46 4.07 10.18 21.46
C TYR A 46 4.22 11.65 21.88
N ALA A 47 4.73 12.51 21.00
CA ALA A 47 4.84 13.94 21.28
C ALA A 47 3.45 14.59 21.42
N LEU A 48 2.49 14.23 20.56
CA LEU A 48 1.13 14.77 20.55
C LEU A 48 0.38 14.52 21.87
N VAL A 49 0.47 13.31 22.43
CA VAL A 49 -0.21 12.98 23.70
C VAL A 49 0.41 13.68 24.91
N ASN A 50 1.69 14.06 24.81
CA ASN A 50 2.41 14.79 25.86
C ASN A 50 2.27 16.32 25.77
N LEU A 51 1.54 16.85 24.77
CA LEU A 51 1.23 18.28 24.69
C LEU A 51 0.29 18.73 25.81
N PRO A 52 0.24 20.05 26.11
CA PRO A 52 -0.72 20.61 27.05
C PRO A 52 -2.15 20.14 26.78
N HIS A 53 -2.94 19.94 27.84
CA HIS A 53 -4.28 19.34 27.75
C HIS A 53 -5.21 20.04 26.75
N LYS A 54 -5.06 21.36 26.58
CA LYS A 54 -5.82 22.13 25.59
C LYS A 54 -5.63 21.63 24.15
N ILE A 55 -4.52 20.97 23.84
CA ILE A 55 -4.19 20.36 22.54
C ILE A 55 -4.41 18.85 22.59
N SER A 56 -3.75 18.15 23.51
CA SER A 56 -3.75 16.67 23.56
C SER A 56 -5.12 16.06 23.83
N ARG A 57 -6.02 16.81 24.48
CA ARG A 57 -7.41 16.39 24.78
C ARG A 57 -8.46 17.21 24.05
N CYS A 58 -8.07 18.00 23.04
CA CYS A 58 -9.06 18.75 22.25
C CYS A 58 -9.95 17.81 21.46
N GLN A 59 -11.19 18.23 21.19
CA GLN A 59 -12.20 17.40 20.52
C GLN A 59 -11.71 16.82 19.19
N HIS A 60 -10.92 17.58 18.44
CA HIS A 60 -10.37 17.12 17.17
C HIS A 60 -9.38 15.95 17.33
N VAL A 61 -8.49 16.01 18.32
CA VAL A 61 -7.52 14.92 18.59
C VAL A 61 -8.26 13.69 19.12
N VAL A 62 -9.17 13.89 20.08
CA VAL A 62 -9.97 12.78 20.64
C VAL A 62 -10.82 12.11 19.57
N SER A 63 -11.43 12.88 18.67
CA SER A 63 -12.23 12.35 17.56
C SER A 63 -11.38 11.61 16.53
N PHE A 64 -10.14 12.06 16.28
CA PHE A 64 -9.22 11.39 15.35
C PHE A 64 -8.83 9.98 15.83
N PHE A 65 -8.62 9.79 17.13
CA PHE A 65 -8.30 8.49 17.74
C PHE A 65 -9.52 7.66 18.14
N LYS A 66 -10.72 8.12 17.79
CA LYS A 66 -11.94 7.36 18.08
C LYS A 66 -11.96 6.11 17.19
N VAL A 67 -12.21 4.96 17.83
CA VAL A 67 -12.36 3.67 17.14
C VAL A 67 -13.44 3.77 16.08
N ARG A 68 -13.08 3.43 14.84
CA ARG A 68 -13.98 3.33 13.70
C ARG A 68 -14.46 1.88 13.53
N PRO A 69 -15.62 1.66 12.90
CA PRO A 69 -16.10 0.30 12.62
C PRO A 69 -15.09 -0.54 11.84
N ASP A 70 -14.37 0.08 10.91
CA ASP A 70 -13.35 -0.58 10.07
C ASP A 70 -12.09 -0.99 10.85
N ASP A 71 -11.82 -0.36 12.00
CA ASP A 71 -10.66 -0.72 12.83
C ASP A 71 -10.87 -2.09 13.53
N MET A 72 -12.12 -2.55 13.65
CA MET A 72 -12.48 -3.85 14.25
C MET A 72 -12.36 -5.03 13.28
N ASN A 73 -12.47 -4.75 11.98
CA ASN A 73 -12.35 -5.73 10.91
C ASN A 73 -11.27 -5.29 9.93
N PRO A 74 -9.99 -5.31 10.34
CA PRO A 74 -8.91 -4.95 9.43
C PRO A 74 -8.95 -5.88 8.23
N ILE A 75 -8.92 -5.31 7.03
CA ILE A 75 -8.73 -6.07 5.79
C ILE A 75 -7.34 -6.71 5.89
N THR A 76 -7.28 -7.94 6.38
CA THR A 76 -6.06 -8.74 6.37
C THR A 76 -5.67 -9.01 4.92
N ASP A 77 -4.37 -9.18 4.62
CA ASP A 77 -3.86 -9.52 3.27
C ASP A 77 -4.58 -10.72 2.61
N SER A 78 -5.27 -11.55 3.41
CA SER A 78 -6.14 -12.63 2.94
C SER A 78 -7.43 -12.17 2.24
N GLN A 79 -7.88 -10.93 2.48
CA GLN A 79 -9.07 -10.29 1.91
C GLN A 79 -8.76 -9.25 0.85
N ILE A 80 -7.51 -8.79 0.75
CA ILE A 80 -7.03 -8.19 -0.50
C ILE A 80 -7.12 -9.33 -1.50
N LYS A 81 -8.18 -9.33 -2.30
CA LYS A 81 -8.37 -10.30 -3.37
C LYS A 81 -7.01 -10.48 -4.02
N LYS A 82 -6.44 -11.70 -3.89
CA LYS A 82 -5.33 -12.14 -4.76
C LYS A 82 -5.70 -11.60 -6.13
N PRO A 83 -4.86 -10.79 -6.78
CA PRO A 83 -5.21 -10.11 -8.01
C PRO A 83 -5.95 -11.11 -8.87
N GLU A 84 -7.25 -10.86 -9.07
CA GLU A 84 -8.11 -11.78 -9.81
C GLU A 84 -7.39 -11.98 -11.14
N VAL A 85 -7.09 -13.24 -11.45
CA VAL A 85 -6.40 -13.64 -12.66
C VAL A 85 -7.26 -13.18 -13.82
N PHE A 86 -6.99 -11.98 -14.36
CA PHE A 86 -7.58 -11.53 -15.60
C PHE A 86 -6.88 -12.30 -16.70
N LEU A 87 -7.39 -13.50 -16.98
CA LEU A 87 -7.35 -14.04 -18.33
C LEU A 87 -7.93 -12.94 -19.21
N LEU A 88 -7.14 -12.30 -20.08
CA LEU A 88 -7.70 -11.42 -21.10
C LEU A 88 -8.72 -12.26 -21.89
N PRO A 89 -10.03 -12.02 -21.75
CA PRO A 89 -10.98 -12.64 -22.66
C PRO A 89 -10.73 -11.98 -24.01
N LYS A 90 -10.55 -12.79 -25.05
CA LYS A 90 -10.32 -12.35 -26.44
C LYS A 90 -11.42 -11.38 -26.95
N ASP A 91 -12.53 -11.26 -26.23
CA ASP A 91 -13.70 -10.43 -26.55
C ASP A 91 -14.06 -9.36 -25.49
N ALA A 92 -13.14 -8.98 -24.59
CA ALA A 92 -13.39 -7.85 -23.69
C ALA A 92 -13.37 -6.53 -24.50
N LYS A 93 -14.55 -5.91 -24.65
CA LYS A 93 -14.72 -4.58 -25.22
C LYS A 93 -13.68 -3.63 -24.62
N LYS A 94 -12.86 -3.03 -25.50
CA LYS A 94 -11.74 -2.14 -25.21
C LYS A 94 -12.16 -0.95 -24.34
N ASN A 95 -12.13 -1.11 -23.02
CA ASN A 95 -12.13 0.00 -22.08
C ASN A 95 -10.68 0.23 -21.65
N ALA A 96 -10.14 1.41 -21.97
CA ALA A 96 -8.72 1.75 -21.78
C ALA A 96 -8.28 1.79 -20.30
N THR A 97 -9.19 1.65 -19.35
CA THR A 97 -8.92 1.65 -17.91
C THR A 97 -8.41 0.31 -17.38
N ASP A 98 -8.60 -0.79 -18.12
CA ASP A 98 -8.27 -2.15 -17.64
C ASP A 98 -6.85 -2.59 -18.03
N ILE A 99 -6.09 -1.74 -18.74
CA ILE A 99 -4.75 -2.07 -19.29
C ILE A 99 -3.62 -1.72 -18.30
N THR A 100 -3.90 -0.96 -17.24
CA THR A 100 -2.87 -0.41 -16.35
C THR A 100 -2.50 -1.30 -15.17
N GLY A 101 -3.09 -2.49 -15.05
CA GLY A 101 -2.74 -3.48 -14.03
C GLY A 101 -1.47 -4.27 -14.38
N PRO A 102 -0.71 -4.77 -13.38
CA PRO A 102 0.40 -5.68 -13.64
C PRO A 102 -0.12 -6.97 -14.30
N ILE A 103 0.41 -7.29 -15.48
CA ILE A 103 0.11 -8.55 -16.18
C ILE A 103 0.89 -9.66 -15.49
N VAL A 104 0.18 -10.60 -14.87
CA VAL A 104 0.77 -11.78 -14.24
C VAL A 104 0.41 -13.01 -15.08
N LEU A 105 1.41 -13.64 -15.70
CA LEU A 105 1.22 -14.86 -16.47
C LEU A 105 1.04 -16.07 -15.54
N GLN A 106 0.34 -17.09 -16.01
CA GLN A 106 0.21 -18.33 -15.25
C GLN A 106 1.45 -19.20 -15.46
N THR A 107 2.25 -19.35 -14.41
CA THR A 107 3.42 -20.22 -14.42
C THR A 107 3.03 -21.66 -14.05
N TYR A 108 3.40 -22.62 -14.89
CA TYR A 108 3.24 -24.04 -14.66
C TYR A 108 4.60 -24.71 -14.50
N ARG A 109 4.61 -25.82 -13.76
CA ARG A 109 5.78 -26.68 -13.64
C ARG A 109 5.59 -27.90 -14.53
N ALA A 110 6.55 -28.17 -15.41
CA ALA A 110 6.59 -29.40 -16.19
C ALA A 110 6.70 -30.60 -15.24
N ILE A 111 5.77 -31.54 -15.35
CA ILE A 111 5.73 -32.76 -14.51
C ILE A 111 6.49 -33.94 -15.12
N ALA A 112 6.90 -33.81 -16.39
CA ALA A 112 7.61 -34.82 -17.15
C ALA A 112 8.46 -34.13 -18.25
N ASP A 113 9.42 -34.87 -18.78
CA ASP A 113 10.19 -34.44 -19.95
C ASP A 113 9.31 -34.48 -21.21
N TYR A 114 9.43 -33.47 -22.06
CA TYR A 114 8.77 -33.36 -23.35
C TYR A 114 9.79 -33.01 -24.43
N GLU A 115 9.96 -33.89 -25.40
CA GLU A 115 10.78 -33.64 -26.58
C GLU A 115 9.92 -33.04 -27.70
N LYS A 116 10.38 -31.93 -28.28
CA LYS A 116 9.66 -31.28 -29.37
C LYS A 116 9.63 -32.15 -30.62
N SER A 117 8.48 -32.25 -31.26
CA SER A 117 8.29 -32.98 -32.51
C SER A 117 8.31 -32.05 -33.74
N SER A 118 8.14 -30.74 -33.52
CA SER A 118 8.08 -29.71 -34.55
C SER A 118 8.90 -28.46 -34.18
N THR A 119 9.12 -27.58 -35.17
CA THR A 119 9.85 -26.31 -34.97
C THR A 119 9.06 -25.26 -34.21
N SER A 120 7.73 -25.39 -34.16
CA SER A 120 6.83 -24.52 -33.38
C SER A 120 6.68 -24.95 -31.92
N GLU A 121 7.21 -26.10 -31.54
CA GLU A 121 7.16 -26.63 -30.18
C GLU A 121 8.44 -26.32 -29.39
N MET A 122 8.28 -26.23 -28.07
CA MET A 122 9.36 -26.10 -27.10
C MET A 122 9.56 -27.41 -26.37
N ALA A 123 10.81 -27.88 -26.29
CA ALA A 123 11.16 -29.04 -25.45
C ALA A 123 11.22 -28.59 -23.98
N LEU A 124 10.75 -29.45 -23.07
CA LEU A 124 10.68 -29.18 -21.63
C LEU A 124 11.31 -30.33 -20.85
N LYS A 125 11.91 -30.02 -19.71
CA LYS A 125 12.35 -31.02 -18.74
C LYS A 125 11.45 -31.00 -17.51
N ALA A 126 11.31 -32.15 -16.87
CA ALA A 126 10.60 -32.28 -15.61
C ALA A 126 11.21 -31.31 -14.58
N GLY A 127 10.39 -30.39 -14.09
CA GLY A 127 10.80 -29.33 -13.17
C GLY A 127 10.91 -27.94 -13.78
N ASP A 128 10.91 -27.81 -15.12
CA ASP A 128 10.94 -26.51 -15.78
C ASP A 128 9.69 -25.69 -15.46
N MET A 129 9.89 -24.38 -15.23
CA MET A 129 8.82 -23.41 -15.00
C MET A 129 8.52 -22.67 -16.30
N VAL A 130 7.26 -22.70 -16.73
CA VAL A 130 6.82 -22.10 -18.00
C VAL A 130 5.63 -21.18 -17.80
N ASP A 131 5.69 -20.01 -18.42
CA ASP A 131 4.59 -19.05 -18.40
C ASP A 131 3.68 -19.22 -19.62
N VAL A 132 2.38 -19.31 -19.37
CA VAL A 132 1.38 -19.41 -20.46
C VAL A 132 1.05 -18.01 -20.96
N VAL A 133 1.43 -17.73 -22.21
CA VAL A 133 1.20 -16.44 -22.88
C VAL A 133 -0.18 -16.39 -23.58
N GLU A 134 -0.62 -17.50 -24.18
CA GLU A 134 -1.92 -17.64 -24.85
C GLU A 134 -2.38 -19.11 -24.77
N LYS A 135 -3.70 -19.36 -24.77
CA LYS A 135 -4.31 -20.71 -24.76
C LYS A 135 -5.27 -20.86 -25.94
#